data_AF-A0A9P6NH75-F1
#
_entry.id   AF-A0A9P6NH75-F1
#
_cell.length_a   1.000
_cell.length_b   1.000
_cell.length_c   1.000
_cell.angle_alpha   90.00
_cell.angle_beta   90.00
_cell.angle_gamma   90.00
#
_symmetry.space_group_name_H-M   'P 1'
#
loop_
_entity.id
_entity.type
_entity.pdbx_description
1 polymer ?
#
loop_
_entity_poly.entity_id
_entity_poly.type
_entity_poly.pdbx_seq_one_letter_code
_entity_poly.pdbx_strand_id
1 'polypeptide(L)'
;IIVHGVPLVFDTSNPTYLKTLMGENVDVLDSLQRVIWANQVSTCDPKKTHSSIIIHLMNPLQANIAIHNKVSVDGCSYQWVLQCYKCHDFGHPVRSCPNSATLCSHCAGEHTFKEC
;
A
#
# COMPACT_ATOMS: atom_id res chain seq x y z
N ILE A 1 -2.24 0.42 -9.30
CA ILE A 1 -2.08 1.28 -8.11
C ILE A 1 -1.47 0.46 -6.98
N ILE A 2 -0.79 1.10 -6.03
CA ILE A 2 -0.20 0.43 -4.85
C ILE A 2 -0.97 0.91 -3.63
N VAL A 3 -1.38 -0.02 -2.77
CA VAL A 3 -2.02 0.26 -1.49
C VAL A 3 -1.09 -0.25 -0.39
N HIS A 4 -0.70 0.64 0.51
CA HIS A 4 0.22 0.34 1.62
C HIS A 4 -0.55 0.02 2.91
N GLY A 5 0.09 -0.71 3.83
CA GLY A 5 -0.47 -0.94 5.16
C GLY A 5 -1.64 -1.94 5.20
N VAL A 6 -1.71 -2.86 4.24
CA VAL A 6 -2.73 -3.90 4.21
C VAL A 6 -2.32 -5.05 5.14
N PRO A 7 -3.18 -5.47 6.09
CA PRO A 7 -2.89 -6.58 6.99
C PRO A 7 -2.60 -7.88 6.24
N LEU A 8 -1.61 -8.66 6.68
CA LEU A 8 -1.26 -9.94 6.05
C LEU A 8 -2.36 -11.01 6.19
N VAL A 9 -3.38 -10.78 7.02
CA VAL A 9 -4.58 -11.63 7.11
C VAL A 9 -5.44 -11.55 5.85
N PHE A 10 -5.28 -10.51 5.04
CA PHE A 10 -5.98 -10.35 3.76
C PHE A 10 -5.41 -11.31 2.70
N ASP A 11 -6.18 -12.30 2.26
CA ASP A 11 -5.71 -13.22 1.23
C ASP A 11 -6.09 -12.75 -0.18
N THR A 12 -5.10 -12.28 -0.94
CA THR A 12 -5.26 -11.86 -2.35
C THR A 12 -5.66 -13.00 -3.29
N SER A 13 -5.48 -14.26 -2.87
CA SER A 13 -5.80 -15.47 -3.65
C SER A 13 -7.25 -15.91 -3.44
N ASN A 14 -7.90 -15.44 -2.37
CA ASN A 14 -9.23 -15.86 -2.01
C ASN A 14 -10.29 -15.00 -2.74
N PRO A 15 -11.17 -15.62 -3.55
CA PRO A 15 -12.13 -14.89 -4.37
C PRO A 15 -13.20 -14.15 -3.55
N THR A 16 -13.47 -14.55 -2.30
CA THR A 16 -14.45 -13.89 -1.44
C THR A 16 -13.98 -12.51 -0.99
N TYR A 17 -12.70 -12.38 -0.63
CA TYR A 17 -12.10 -11.08 -0.29
C TYR A 17 -12.04 -10.17 -1.52
N LEU A 18 -11.74 -10.72 -2.70
CA LEU A 18 -11.74 -9.96 -3.95
C LEU A 18 -13.14 -9.43 -4.31
N LYS A 19 -14.20 -10.23 -4.13
CA LYS A 19 -15.58 -9.76 -4.33
C LYS A 19 -15.96 -8.64 -3.37
N THR A 20 -15.55 -8.76 -2.10
CA THR A 20 -15.78 -7.73 -1.08
C THR A 20 -15.05 -6.45 -1.45
N LEU A 21 -13.77 -6.54 -1.82
CA LEU A 21 -12.97 -5.43 -2.32
C LEU A 21 -13.63 -4.73 -3.52
N MET A 22 -14.13 -5.49 -4.51
CA MET A 22 -14.84 -4.90 -5.64
C MET A 22 -16.15 -4.24 -5.23
N GLY A 23 -16.92 -4.86 -4.32
CA GLY A 23 -18.18 -4.32 -3.80
C GLY A 23 -18.00 -3.05 -2.96
N GLU A 24 -16.88 -2.91 -2.25
CA GLU A 24 -16.55 -1.71 -1.50
C GLU A 24 -16.08 -0.54 -2.39
N ASN A 25 -15.67 -0.84 -3.63
CA ASN A 25 -15.05 0.12 -4.54
C ASN A 25 -15.64 0.06 -5.96
N VAL A 26 -16.97 -0.09 -6.05
CA VAL A 26 -17.70 -0.26 -7.32
C VAL A 26 -17.34 0.81 -8.35
N ASP A 27 -17.20 2.06 -7.93
CA ASP A 27 -16.93 3.19 -8.82
C ASP A 27 -15.49 3.23 -9.37
N VAL A 28 -14.59 2.46 -8.76
CA VAL A 28 -13.13 2.61 -8.93
C VAL A 28 -12.47 1.34 -9.47
N LEU A 29 -12.96 0.16 -9.12
CA LEU A 29 -12.35 -1.14 -9.44
C LEU A 29 -13.08 -1.93 -10.53
N ASP A 30 -13.89 -1.28 -11.36
CA ASP A 30 -14.64 -1.94 -12.44
C ASP A 30 -13.72 -2.61 -13.50
N SER A 31 -12.54 -2.03 -13.79
CA SER A 31 -11.52 -2.63 -14.69
C SER A 31 -10.45 -3.46 -13.96
N LEU A 32 -10.75 -4.00 -12.77
CA LEU A 32 -9.83 -4.83 -12.00
C LEU A 32 -9.40 -6.07 -12.78
N GLN A 33 -8.10 -6.19 -13.04
CA GLN A 33 -7.51 -7.36 -13.69
C GLN A 33 -6.98 -8.37 -12.67
N ARG A 34 -6.23 -7.89 -11.67
CA ARG A 34 -5.66 -8.73 -10.61
C ARG A 34 -5.24 -7.90 -9.40
N VAL A 35 -5.17 -8.57 -8.25
CA VAL A 35 -4.57 -8.05 -7.03
C VAL A 35 -3.44 -8.98 -6.64
N ILE A 36 -2.26 -8.43 -6.36
CA ILE A 36 -1.11 -9.20 -5.89
C ILE A 36 -0.46 -8.52 -4.70
N TRP A 37 0.22 -9.29 -3.86
CA TRP A 37 1.15 -8.72 -2.89
C TRP A 37 2.39 -8.15 -3.59
N ALA A 38 2.84 -6.97 -3.17
CA ALA A 38 4.05 -6.33 -3.71
C ALA A 38 5.33 -7.11 -3.34
N ASN A 39 5.30 -7.75 -2.15
CA ASN A 39 6.37 -8.62 -1.67
C ASN A 39 5.85 -10.05 -1.54
N GLN A 40 6.77 -11.01 -1.62
CA GLN A 40 6.44 -12.41 -1.40
C GLN A 40 6.13 -12.62 0.09
N VAL A 41 4.84 -12.77 0.43
CA VAL A 41 4.38 -12.87 1.83
C VAL A 41 5.02 -14.05 2.56
N SER A 42 5.27 -15.16 1.84
CA SER A 42 5.89 -16.37 2.40
C SER A 42 7.34 -16.18 2.87
N THR A 43 8.02 -15.13 2.44
CA THR A 43 9.42 -14.83 2.83
C THR A 43 9.51 -13.62 3.76
N CYS A 44 8.37 -13.08 4.20
CA CYS A 44 8.35 -11.94 5.11
C CYS A 44 8.80 -12.35 6.51
N ASP A 45 9.46 -11.43 7.22
CA ASP A 45 9.81 -11.61 8.62
C ASP A 45 8.53 -11.94 9.43
N PRO A 46 8.55 -12.97 10.30
CA PRO A 46 7.36 -13.41 11.03
C PRO A 46 6.75 -12.35 11.97
N LYS A 47 7.48 -11.26 12.26
CA LYS A 47 6.97 -10.11 13.02
C LYS A 47 6.19 -9.11 12.15
N LYS A 48 6.27 -9.21 10.82
CA LYS A 48 5.52 -8.32 9.93
C LYS A 48 4.04 -8.62 10.01
N THR A 49 3.24 -7.59 10.28
CA THR A 49 1.78 -7.67 10.38
C THR A 49 1.07 -7.07 9.18
N HIS A 50 1.75 -6.18 8.45
CA HIS A 50 1.21 -5.42 7.32
C HIS A 50 2.17 -5.47 6.13
N SER A 51 1.64 -5.37 4.93
CA SER A 51 2.39 -5.29 3.68
C SER A 51 1.67 -4.39 2.67
N SER A 52 2.15 -4.35 1.44
CA SER A 52 1.55 -3.55 0.36
C SER A 52 1.00 -4.46 -0.72
N ILE A 53 -0.17 -4.13 -1.26
CA ILE A 53 -0.77 -4.81 -2.41
C ILE A 53 -0.66 -3.93 -3.66
N ILE A 54 -0.56 -4.59 -4.81
CA ILE A 54 -0.61 -3.97 -6.12
C ILE A 54 -1.92 -4.38 -6.76
N ILE A 55 -2.75 -3.38 -7.05
CA ILE A 55 -4.01 -3.55 -7.77
C ILE A 55 -3.76 -3.17 -9.23
N HIS A 56 -3.88 -4.15 -10.12
CA HIS A 56 -3.77 -3.94 -11.57
C HIS A 56 -5.14 -3.64 -12.15
N LEU A 57 -5.25 -2.44 -12.74
CA LEU A 57 -6.42 -1.97 -13.45
C LEU A 57 -6.09 -1.92 -14.95
N MET A 58 -7.02 -2.32 -15.80
CA MET A 58 -6.84 -2.24 -17.25
C MET A 58 -6.97 -0.80 -17.75
N ASN A 59 -7.79 0.02 -17.08
CA ASN A 59 -8.06 1.39 -17.49
C ASN A 59 -7.19 2.40 -16.70
N PRO A 60 -6.32 3.19 -17.36
CA PRO A 60 -5.51 4.20 -16.69
C PRO A 60 -6.33 5.33 -16.06
N LEU A 61 -7.51 5.66 -16.62
CA LEU A 61 -8.40 6.67 -16.03
C LEU A 61 -8.92 6.21 -14.67
N GLN A 62 -9.36 4.96 -14.56
CA GLN A 62 -9.77 4.37 -13.29
C GLN A 62 -8.60 4.27 -12.32
N ALA A 63 -7.39 3.96 -12.78
CA ALA A 63 -6.21 3.97 -11.93
C ALA A 63 -5.93 5.36 -11.33
N ASN A 64 -6.06 6.42 -12.12
CA ASN A 64 -5.90 7.79 -11.61
C ASN A 64 -6.99 8.17 -10.62
N ILE A 65 -8.26 7.82 -10.92
CA ILE A 65 -9.38 8.01 -9.98
C ILE A 65 -9.11 7.27 -8.68
N ALA A 66 -8.63 6.02 -8.74
CA ALA A 66 -8.31 5.21 -7.58
C ALA A 66 -7.13 5.73 -6.75
N ILE A 67 -6.16 6.41 -7.37
CA ILE A 67 -5.06 7.07 -6.68
C ILE A 67 -5.57 8.29 -5.91
N HIS A 68 -6.46 9.08 -6.50
CA HIS A 68 -6.95 10.30 -5.89
C HIS A 68 -8.10 10.06 -4.89
N ASN A 69 -8.87 9.00 -5.10
CA ASN A 69 -9.92 8.57 -4.19
C ASN A 69 -9.39 7.60 -3.13
N LYS A 70 -10.20 7.35 -2.11
CA LYS A 70 -9.96 6.27 -1.15
C LYS A 70 -10.30 4.91 -1.77
N VAL A 71 -9.45 3.93 -1.57
CA VAL A 71 -9.73 2.52 -1.86
C VAL A 71 -9.97 1.83 -0.52
N SER A 72 -11.12 1.19 -0.35
CA SER A 72 -11.42 0.44 0.87
C SER A 72 -10.97 -1.02 0.72
N VAL A 73 -10.33 -1.59 1.73
CA VAL A 73 -10.00 -3.01 1.78
C VAL A 73 -10.46 -3.53 3.14
N ASP A 74 -11.43 -4.45 3.14
CA ASP A 74 -11.98 -5.08 4.36
C ASP A 74 -12.51 -4.02 5.35
N GLY A 75 -13.30 -3.07 4.82
CA GLY A 75 -13.85 -1.94 5.57
C GLY A 75 -12.85 -0.83 5.95
N CYS A 76 -11.55 -1.03 5.75
CA CYS A 76 -10.54 0.00 6.02
C CYS A 76 -10.34 0.87 4.79
N SER A 77 -10.57 2.18 4.89
CA SER A 77 -10.31 3.11 3.79
C SER A 77 -8.84 3.51 3.70
N TYR A 78 -8.20 3.21 2.58
CA TYR A 78 -6.83 3.57 2.26
C TYR A 78 -6.81 4.74 1.29
N GLN A 79 -6.27 5.87 1.71
CA GLN A 79 -6.05 7.02 0.84
C GLN A 79 -4.59 7.04 0.37
N TRP A 80 -4.35 7.54 -0.83
CA TRP A 80 -2.98 7.86 -1.25
C TRP A 80 -2.46 9.02 -0.40
N VAL A 81 -1.80 8.68 0.70
CA VAL A 81 -1.09 9.64 1.53
C VAL A 81 0.37 9.60 1.12
N LEU A 82 0.91 10.75 0.73
CA LEU A 82 2.31 10.90 0.37
C LEU A 82 3.19 10.44 1.53
N GLN A 83 3.89 9.32 1.36
CA GLN A 83 4.85 8.83 2.34
C GLN A 83 6.20 9.53 2.14
N CYS A 84 6.77 10.02 3.23
CA CYS A 84 8.07 10.66 3.25
C CYS A 84 9.18 9.61 3.27
N TYR A 85 9.99 9.51 2.21
CA TYR A 85 11.10 8.54 2.15
C TYR A 85 12.25 8.80 3.13
N LYS A 86 12.20 9.89 3.91
CA LYS A 86 13.20 10.19 4.94
C LYS A 86 12.85 9.60 6.29
N CYS A 87 11.60 9.74 6.72
CA CYS A 87 11.14 9.31 8.05
C CYS A 87 10.01 8.28 8.00
N HIS A 88 9.57 7.90 6.80
CA HIS A 88 8.47 6.97 6.55
C HIS A 88 7.10 7.38 7.09
N ASP A 89 6.97 8.60 7.64
CA ASP A 89 5.70 9.23 7.99
C ASP A 89 4.93 9.71 6.76
N PHE A 90 3.64 9.94 6.94
CA PHE A 90 2.74 10.34 5.88
C PHE A 90 2.42 11.85 5.90
N GLY A 91 2.00 12.40 4.76
CA GLY A 91 1.44 13.74 4.64
C GLY A 91 2.42 14.83 4.19
N HIS A 92 3.69 14.50 3.92
CA HIS A 92 4.69 15.47 3.47
C HIS A 92 5.77 14.85 2.58
N PRO A 93 6.34 15.60 1.62
CA PRO A 93 7.50 15.16 0.84
C PRO A 93 8.80 15.28 1.66
N VAL A 94 9.86 14.58 1.23
CA VAL A 94 11.20 14.64 1.86
C VAL A 94 11.71 16.08 2.05
N ARG A 95 11.46 16.97 1.08
CA ARG A 95 11.87 18.38 1.14
C ARG A 95 11.19 19.19 2.25
N SER A 96 10.04 18.72 2.73
CA SER A 96 9.24 19.35 3.78
C SER A 96 9.19 18.47 5.04
N CYS A 97 10.13 17.54 5.18
CA CYS A 97 10.16 16.63 6.31
C CYS A 97 10.56 17.37 7.59
N PRO A 98 9.76 17.30 8.67
CA PRO A 98 10.10 17.94 9.94
C PRO A 98 11.18 17.17 10.70
N ASN A 99 11.40 15.89 10.36
CA ASN A 99 12.37 15.03 11.02
C ASN A 99 13.79 15.30 10.48
N SER A 100 14.75 15.43 11.39
CA SER A 100 16.17 15.65 11.07
C SER A 100 16.88 14.35 10.68
N ALA A 101 16.59 13.26 11.39
CA ALA A 101 17.14 11.92 11.13
C ALA A 101 16.52 11.27 9.88
N THR A 102 17.31 10.43 9.22
CA THR A 102 16.86 9.55 8.14
C THR A 102 16.68 8.15 8.72
N LEU A 103 15.51 7.56 8.49
CA LEU A 103 15.20 6.21 8.91
C LEU A 103 15.46 5.21 7.78
N CYS A 104 16.03 4.07 8.13
CA CYS A 104 16.30 2.98 7.21
C CYS A 104 14.99 2.39 6.71
N SER A 105 14.85 2.25 5.38
CA SER A 105 13.67 1.64 4.77
C SER A 105 13.53 0.14 5.03
N HIS A 106 14.59 -0.52 5.52
CA HIS A 106 14.59 -1.95 5.82
C HIS A 106 14.24 -2.24 7.28
N CYS A 107 14.92 -1.59 8.23
CA CYS A 107 14.82 -1.89 9.66
C CYS A 107 14.28 -0.74 10.53
N ALA A 108 13.96 0.42 9.93
CA ALA A 108 13.51 1.65 10.61
C ALA A 108 14.52 2.26 11.61
N GLY A 109 15.78 1.81 11.64
CA GLY A 109 16.83 2.44 12.45
C GLY A 109 17.30 3.80 11.89
N GLU A 110 17.95 4.62 12.71
CA GLU A 110 18.47 5.95 12.33
C GLU A 110 19.77 5.86 11.49
N HIS A 111 19.66 5.27 10.30
CA HIS A 111 20.71 5.17 9.29
C HIS A 111 20.11 5.06 7.89
N THR A 112 20.93 5.25 6.85
CA THR A 112 20.48 5.03 5.47
C THR A 112 20.48 3.54 5.11
N PHE A 113 19.67 3.11 4.14
CA PHE A 113 19.65 1.71 3.69
C PHE A 113 21.04 1.16 3.28
N LYS A 114 21.95 2.03 2.82
CA LYS A 114 23.33 1.63 2.47
C LYS A 114 24.19 1.26 3.68
N GLU A 115 23.82 1.74 4.86
CA GLU A 115 24.51 1.52 6.13
C GLU A 115 23.81 0.44 6.97
N CYS A 116 22.76 -0.16 6.43
CA CYS A 116 21.93 -1.19 7.07
C CYS A 116 22.49 -2.60 6.86
#